data_AF-Q0RNZ4-F1
#
_entry.id   AF-Q0RNZ4-F1
#
_cell.length_a   1.000
_cell.length_b   1.000
_cell.length_c   1.000
_cell.angle_alpha   90.00
_cell.angle_beta   90.00
_cell.angle_gamma   90.00
#
_symmetry.space_group_name_H-M   'P 1'
#
loop_
_entity.id
_entity.type
_entity.pdbx_description
1 polymer ?
#
loop_
_entity_poly.entity_id
_entity_poly.type
_entity_poly.pdbx_seq_one_letter_code
_entity_poly.pdbx_strand_id
1 'polypeptide(L)'
;MPSTDEARLMLDKVVSGHYLRGMATRAEGGGRMSAEQRRASVLAAAVVEFAHGGLTGTSTESIALRAGISQPYLFRLYPTKKALFLAVIADTFHRTATHFEQAAGELTGEAALDAMKESYQELLADPAYLLNQLQAYSGCYDAEVQAATRTGFHRLWDTVLRITGLPVDDVRQFFAYGMLFNIIAAMDLAVLDEQWAQMICLAAPPGSAASVLRPDAPSLDRPAPGALGPHTT
;
A
#
# COMPACT_ATOMS: atom_id res chain seq x y z
N MET A 1 14.46 -23.52 16.47
CA MET A 1 14.20 -23.33 15.02
C MET A 1 12.80 -23.85 14.78
N PRO A 2 11.81 -22.97 14.59
CA PRO A 2 10.45 -23.42 14.37
C PRO A 2 10.34 -24.17 13.04
N SER A 3 9.50 -25.21 12.99
CA SER A 3 9.40 -26.09 11.82
C SER A 3 8.63 -25.44 10.66
N THR A 4 8.74 -26.01 9.45
CA THR A 4 8.05 -25.54 8.23
C THR A 4 6.53 -25.47 8.41
N ASP A 5 5.95 -26.27 9.31
CA ASP A 5 4.52 -26.21 9.66
C ASP A 5 4.18 -25.00 10.54
N GLU A 6 5.11 -24.52 11.39
CA GLU A 6 4.90 -23.32 12.22
C GLU A 6 4.99 -22.02 11.42
N ALA A 7 5.85 -21.96 10.39
CA ALA A 7 5.92 -20.83 9.45
C ALA A 7 4.64 -20.73 8.59
N ARG A 8 4.11 -21.88 8.17
CA ARG A 8 2.84 -21.96 7.43
C ARG A 8 1.64 -21.58 8.31
N LEU A 9 1.65 -21.97 9.60
CA LEU A 9 0.63 -21.57 10.58
C LEU A 9 0.72 -20.09 10.97
N MET A 10 1.89 -19.46 10.91
CA MET A 10 2.07 -18.01 11.05
C MET A 10 1.47 -17.25 9.87
N LEU A 11 1.69 -17.72 8.64
CA LEU A 11 1.06 -17.16 7.44
C LEU A 11 -0.47 -17.31 7.46
N ASP A 12 -0.98 -18.46 7.92
CA ASP A 12 -2.41 -18.73 8.03
C ASP A 12 -3.09 -17.88 9.13
N LYS A 13 -2.36 -17.55 10.21
CA LYS A 13 -2.81 -16.59 11.23
C LYS A 13 -2.88 -15.15 10.71
N VAL A 14 -1.97 -14.77 9.82
CA VAL A 14 -1.96 -13.45 9.16
C VAL A 14 -3.13 -13.30 8.17
N VAL A 15 -3.57 -14.40 7.56
CA VAL A 15 -4.60 -14.38 6.50
C VAL A 15 -6.03 -14.67 7.00
N SER A 16 -6.23 -15.40 8.10
CA SER A 16 -7.58 -15.81 8.54
C SER A 16 -8.11 -15.15 9.84
N GLY A 17 -7.28 -14.44 10.62
CA GLY A 17 -7.65 -13.98 11.96
C GLY A 17 -8.34 -12.60 12.06
N HIS A 18 -8.14 -11.72 11.08
CA HIS A 18 -8.51 -10.30 11.22
C HIS A 18 -9.81 -9.90 10.50
N TYR A 19 -10.41 -10.80 9.71
CA TYR A 19 -11.63 -10.50 8.96
C TYR A 19 -12.94 -10.63 9.75
N LEU A 20 -12.93 -11.15 10.99
CA LEU A 20 -14.16 -11.35 11.79
C LEU A 20 -14.10 -10.87 13.25
N ARG A 21 -13.04 -10.18 13.69
CA ARG A 21 -12.93 -9.68 15.07
C ARG A 21 -12.76 -8.16 15.11
N GLY A 22 -13.77 -7.45 14.59
CA GLY A 22 -13.88 -5.99 14.70
C GLY A 22 -15.30 -5.41 14.75
N MET A 23 -16.36 -6.23 14.63
CA MET A 23 -17.75 -5.73 14.54
C MET A 23 -18.73 -6.35 15.55
N ALA A 24 -18.31 -6.57 16.79
CA ALA A 24 -19.26 -6.81 17.88
C ALA A 24 -18.71 -6.39 19.25
N THR A 25 -18.39 -5.11 19.42
CA THR A 25 -18.56 -4.47 20.73
C THR A 25 -19.94 -3.83 20.75
N ARG A 26 -20.80 -4.42 21.59
CA ARG A 26 -22.12 -3.92 21.96
C ARG A 26 -22.01 -2.42 22.26
N ALA A 27 -22.85 -1.62 21.61
CA ALA A 27 -23.03 -0.22 21.92
C ALA A 27 -23.57 -0.09 23.35
N GLU A 28 -22.68 0.21 24.29
CA GLU A 28 -23.04 0.79 25.58
C GLU A 28 -22.42 2.18 25.65
N GLY A 29 -23.29 3.20 25.73
CA GLY A 29 -22.91 4.60 25.95
C GLY A 29 -23.34 5.54 24.83
N GLY A 30 -24.57 6.07 24.92
CA GLY A 30 -25.10 7.13 24.06
C GLY A 30 -24.38 8.47 24.26
N GLY A 31 -23.16 8.58 23.76
CA GLY A 31 -22.43 9.82 23.57
C GLY A 31 -22.52 10.27 22.12
N ARG A 32 -22.89 11.52 21.88
CA ARG A 32 -22.96 12.10 20.52
C ARG A 32 -21.56 12.05 19.90
N MET A 33 -21.37 11.27 18.84
CA MET A 33 -20.09 11.25 18.11
C MET A 33 -19.67 12.69 17.76
N SER A 34 -18.40 13.01 18.04
CA SER A 34 -17.84 14.32 17.72
C SER A 34 -17.85 14.55 16.21
N ALA A 35 -17.78 15.81 15.79
CA ALA A 35 -17.69 16.14 14.36
C ALA A 35 -16.44 15.51 13.71
N GLU A 36 -15.36 15.38 14.46
CA GLU A 36 -14.10 14.78 14.04
C GLU A 36 -14.21 13.26 13.85
N GLN A 37 -14.81 12.55 14.81
CA GLN A 37 -15.08 11.12 14.69
C GLN A 37 -15.95 10.80 13.47
N ARG A 38 -16.91 11.68 13.14
CA ARG A 38 -17.72 11.52 11.93
C ARG A 38 -16.94 11.78 10.65
N ARG A 39 -16.04 12.77 10.62
CA ARG A 39 -15.16 12.99 9.47
C ARG A 39 -14.25 11.79 9.24
N ALA A 40 -13.67 11.22 10.30
CA ALA A 40 -12.84 10.03 10.22
C ALA A 40 -13.61 8.81 9.69
N SER A 41 -14.84 8.58 10.17
CA SER A 41 -15.69 7.49 9.69
C SER A 41 -16.05 7.63 8.19
N VAL A 42 -16.38 8.84 7.74
CA VAL A 42 -16.62 9.12 6.32
C VAL A 42 -15.36 8.90 5.49
N LEU A 43 -14.20 9.31 6.00
CA LEU A 43 -12.94 9.16 5.29
C LEU A 43 -12.56 7.68 5.12
N ALA A 44 -12.72 6.87 6.17
CA ALA A 44 -12.51 5.43 6.11
C ALA A 44 -13.45 4.75 5.10
N ALA A 45 -14.72 5.14 5.07
CA ALA A 45 -15.66 4.65 4.06
C ALA A 45 -15.25 5.06 2.63
N ALA A 46 -14.82 6.31 2.48
CA ALA A 46 -14.39 6.84 1.19
C ALA A 46 -13.14 6.14 0.64
N VAL A 47 -12.16 5.80 1.48
CA VAL A 47 -10.97 5.02 1.08
C VAL A 47 -11.37 3.74 0.37
N VAL A 48 -12.31 2.97 0.95
CA VAL A 48 -12.76 1.69 0.38
C VAL A 48 -13.47 1.90 -0.96
N GLU A 49 -14.32 2.91 -1.06
CA GLU A 49 -15.09 3.19 -2.29
C GLU A 49 -14.21 3.76 -3.41
N PHE A 50 -13.22 4.59 -3.08
CA PHE A 50 -12.27 5.15 -4.04
C PHE A 50 -11.21 4.16 -4.49
N ALA A 51 -10.80 3.21 -3.65
CA ALA A 51 -9.89 2.13 -4.00
C ALA A 51 -10.32 1.42 -5.30
N HIS A 52 -11.60 1.12 -5.43
CA HIS A 52 -12.15 0.45 -6.62
C HIS A 52 -12.53 1.42 -7.75
N GLY A 53 -13.24 2.50 -7.44
CA GLY A 53 -13.85 3.35 -8.47
C GLY A 53 -13.01 4.55 -8.91
N GLY A 54 -11.97 4.91 -8.17
CA GLY A 54 -11.22 6.16 -8.36
C GLY A 54 -12.12 7.40 -8.30
N LEU A 55 -11.57 8.58 -8.61
CA LEU A 55 -12.34 9.82 -8.56
C LEU A 55 -13.58 9.78 -9.46
N THR A 56 -13.47 9.22 -10.66
CA THR A 56 -14.56 9.25 -11.66
C THR A 56 -15.63 8.22 -11.37
N GLY A 57 -15.26 6.95 -11.15
CA GLY A 57 -16.20 5.82 -11.05
C GLY A 57 -16.89 5.69 -9.70
N THR A 58 -16.37 6.29 -8.63
CA THR A 58 -16.98 6.16 -7.29
C THR A 58 -18.27 6.97 -7.13
N SER A 59 -19.30 6.34 -6.56
CA SER A 59 -20.57 6.96 -6.20
C SER A 59 -20.52 7.62 -4.82
N THR A 60 -20.99 8.86 -4.70
CA THR A 60 -21.14 9.50 -3.38
C THR A 60 -22.27 8.88 -2.55
N GLU A 61 -23.23 8.22 -3.20
CA GLU A 61 -24.30 7.50 -2.51
C GLU A 61 -23.74 6.23 -1.84
N SER A 62 -22.87 5.48 -2.52
CA SER A 62 -22.23 4.30 -1.93
C SER A 62 -21.33 4.67 -0.74
N ILE A 63 -20.60 5.78 -0.85
CA ILE A 63 -19.83 6.34 0.28
C ILE A 63 -20.74 6.67 1.46
N ALA A 64 -21.82 7.42 1.23
CA ALA A 64 -22.74 7.83 2.29
C ALA A 64 -23.39 6.61 2.98
N LEU A 65 -23.82 5.63 2.18
CA LEU A 65 -24.36 4.37 2.65
C LEU A 65 -23.35 3.61 3.51
N ARG A 66 -22.11 3.44 3.05
CA ARG A 66 -21.04 2.77 3.80
C ARG A 66 -20.70 3.49 5.09
N ALA A 67 -20.70 4.83 5.08
CA ALA A 67 -20.46 5.65 6.25
C ALA A 67 -21.66 5.72 7.23
N GLY A 68 -22.82 5.14 6.86
CA GLY A 68 -24.03 5.18 7.68
C GLY A 68 -24.61 6.59 7.85
N ILE A 69 -24.42 7.46 6.86
CA ILE A 69 -24.92 8.86 6.88
C ILE A 69 -25.75 9.18 5.63
N SER A 70 -26.53 10.26 5.69
CA SER A 70 -27.22 10.76 4.52
C SER A 70 -26.25 11.45 3.55
N GLN A 71 -26.52 11.34 2.25
CA GLN A 71 -25.72 12.02 1.23
C GLN A 71 -25.70 13.56 1.39
N PRO A 72 -26.80 14.25 1.78
CA PRO A 72 -26.73 15.67 2.13
C PRO A 72 -25.77 15.97 3.30
N TYR A 73 -25.70 15.09 4.29
CA TYR A 73 -24.76 15.25 5.40
C TYR A 73 -23.31 15.02 4.97
N LEU A 74 -23.06 14.09 4.03
CA LEU A 74 -21.75 13.92 3.40
C LEU A 74 -21.27 15.22 2.77
N PHE A 75 -22.12 15.87 1.96
CA PHE A 75 -21.77 17.14 1.31
C PHE A 75 -21.60 18.31 2.28
N ARG A 76 -22.23 18.26 3.46
CA ARG A 76 -21.96 19.22 4.54
C ARG A 76 -20.54 19.07 5.12
N LEU A 77 -20.01 17.85 5.15
CA LEU A 77 -18.65 17.58 5.64
C LEU A 77 -17.59 17.82 4.57
N TYR A 78 -17.88 17.40 3.34
CA TYR A 78 -17.01 17.52 2.16
C TYR A 78 -17.82 18.06 0.99
N PRO A 79 -17.68 19.35 0.64
CA PRO A 79 -18.57 20.04 -0.31
C PRO A 79 -18.68 19.39 -1.69
N THR A 80 -17.67 18.63 -2.12
CA THR A 80 -17.67 17.93 -3.41
C THR A 80 -17.04 16.54 -3.28
N LYS A 81 -17.34 15.63 -4.23
CA LYS A 81 -16.66 14.32 -4.34
C LYS A 81 -15.15 14.50 -4.46
N LYS A 82 -14.70 15.50 -5.23
CA LYS A 82 -13.29 15.84 -5.37
C LYS A 82 -12.67 16.26 -4.03
N ALA A 83 -13.32 17.15 -3.28
CA ALA A 83 -12.82 17.57 -1.97
C ALA A 83 -12.67 16.39 -0.99
N LEU A 84 -13.60 15.43 -1.03
CA LEU A 84 -13.47 14.19 -0.27
C LEU A 84 -12.30 13.32 -0.76
N PHE A 85 -12.13 13.17 -2.08
CA PHE A 85 -11.02 12.42 -2.66
C PHE A 85 -9.66 13.03 -2.31
N LEU A 86 -9.52 14.35 -2.37
CA LEU A 86 -8.29 15.06 -1.96
C LEU A 86 -7.98 14.84 -0.47
N ALA A 87 -9.01 14.83 0.39
CA ALA A 87 -8.84 14.49 1.81
C ALA A 87 -8.38 13.04 2.01
N VAL A 88 -8.91 12.10 1.21
CA VAL A 88 -8.50 10.69 1.21
C VAL A 88 -7.03 10.54 0.78
N ILE A 89 -6.59 11.27 -0.26
CA ILE A 89 -5.19 11.29 -0.69
C ILE A 89 -4.28 11.80 0.43
N ALA A 90 -4.63 12.94 1.03
CA ALA A 90 -3.85 13.52 2.10
C ALA A 90 -3.73 12.57 3.31
N ASP A 91 -4.83 11.92 3.70
CA ASP A 91 -4.84 10.92 4.77
C ASP A 91 -4.00 9.69 4.43
N THR A 92 -4.06 9.22 3.19
CA THR A 92 -3.26 8.07 2.73
C THR A 92 -1.78 8.35 2.88
N PHE A 93 -1.28 9.45 2.33
CA PHE A 93 0.13 9.84 2.47
C PHE A 93 0.53 10.09 3.93
N HIS A 94 -0.35 10.70 4.73
CA HIS A 94 -0.11 10.90 6.15
C HIS A 94 0.03 9.56 6.88
N ARG A 95 -0.87 8.62 6.66
CA ARG A 95 -0.82 7.29 7.27
C ARG A 95 0.47 6.55 6.90
N THR A 96 0.93 6.62 5.64
CA THR A 96 2.22 6.02 5.25
C THR A 96 3.37 6.66 6.04
N ALA A 97 3.40 8.00 6.11
CA ALA A 97 4.45 8.72 6.82
C ALA A 97 4.48 8.36 8.31
N THR A 98 3.31 8.29 8.94
CA THR A 98 3.17 7.89 10.35
C THR A 98 3.63 6.46 10.59
N HIS A 99 3.33 5.52 9.68
CA HIS A 99 3.86 4.15 9.79
C HIS A 99 5.38 4.13 9.71
N PHE A 100 5.98 4.90 8.79
CA PHE A 100 7.43 4.99 8.68
C PHE A 100 8.07 5.60 9.93
N GLU A 101 7.48 6.68 10.47
CA GLU A 101 7.93 7.32 11.70
C GLU A 101 7.85 6.36 12.90
N GLN A 102 6.75 5.62 13.03
CA GLN A 102 6.55 4.66 14.11
C GLN A 102 7.49 3.46 14.00
N ALA A 103 7.66 2.92 12.80
CA ALA A 103 8.52 1.76 12.56
C ALA A 103 10.00 2.10 12.78
N ALA A 104 10.43 3.29 12.36
CA ALA A 104 11.79 3.74 12.62
C ALA A 104 12.02 4.01 14.12
N GLY A 105 11.07 4.63 14.82
CA GLY A 105 11.25 4.99 16.23
C GLY A 105 12.48 5.89 16.43
N GLU A 106 13.49 5.37 17.12
CA GLU A 106 14.78 6.04 17.33
C GLU A 106 15.89 5.59 16.35
N LEU A 107 15.59 4.64 15.45
CA LEU A 107 16.53 4.14 14.45
C LEU A 107 16.86 5.22 13.42
N THR A 108 18.04 5.10 12.83
CA THR A 108 18.52 5.91 11.70
C THR A 108 19.25 5.03 10.68
N GLY A 109 19.70 5.60 9.56
CA GLY A 109 20.47 4.90 8.54
C GLY A 109 19.70 3.74 7.90
N GLU A 110 20.42 2.68 7.55
CA GLU A 110 19.88 1.46 6.94
C GLU A 110 18.88 0.74 7.84
N ALA A 111 19.12 0.71 9.16
CA ALA A 111 18.23 0.05 10.12
C ALA A 111 16.83 0.70 10.16
N ALA A 112 16.75 2.03 10.10
CA ALA A 112 15.47 2.71 9.98
C ALA A 112 14.79 2.40 8.65
N LEU A 113 15.57 2.39 7.57
CA LEU A 113 15.05 2.12 6.22
C LEU A 113 14.51 0.68 6.10
N ASP A 114 15.14 -0.29 6.75
CA ASP A 114 14.65 -1.68 6.83
C ASP A 114 13.38 -1.81 7.66
N ALA A 115 13.31 -1.16 8.82
CA ALA A 115 12.08 -1.11 9.63
C ALA A 115 10.91 -0.47 8.85
N MET A 116 11.18 0.58 8.08
CA MET A 116 10.17 1.19 7.20
C MET A 116 9.71 0.23 6.09
N LYS A 117 10.60 -0.58 5.50
CA LYS A 117 10.21 -1.60 4.49
C LYS A 117 9.24 -2.62 5.08
N GLU A 118 9.57 -3.16 6.25
CA GLU A 118 8.73 -4.16 6.93
C GLU A 118 7.34 -3.58 7.24
N SER A 119 7.30 -2.38 7.81
CA SER A 119 6.03 -1.70 8.09
C SER A 119 5.23 -1.36 6.82
N TYR A 120 5.91 -1.03 5.72
CA TYR A 120 5.23 -0.82 4.45
C TYR A 120 4.57 -2.10 3.93
N GLN A 121 5.25 -3.24 4.03
CA GLN A 121 4.70 -4.54 3.61
C GLN A 121 3.43 -4.91 4.38
N GLU A 122 3.39 -4.64 5.70
CA GLU A 122 2.17 -4.81 6.50
C GLU A 122 1.03 -3.91 6.02
N LEU A 123 1.34 -2.67 5.65
CA LEU A 123 0.37 -1.71 5.15
C LEU A 123 -0.19 -2.11 3.77
N LEU A 124 0.65 -2.74 2.92
CA LEU A 124 0.23 -3.28 1.63
C LEU A 124 -0.69 -4.51 1.74
N ALA A 125 -0.78 -5.14 2.92
CA ALA A 125 -1.72 -6.22 3.17
C ALA A 125 -3.19 -5.75 3.25
N ASP A 126 -3.44 -4.43 3.37
CA ASP A 126 -4.79 -3.84 3.23
C ASP A 126 -5.03 -3.45 1.76
N PRO A 127 -5.85 -4.21 1.00
CA PRO A 127 -6.05 -3.95 -0.43
C PRO A 127 -6.72 -2.60 -0.69
N ALA A 128 -7.59 -2.13 0.22
CA ALA A 128 -8.26 -0.85 0.04
C ALA A 128 -7.26 0.30 0.15
N TYR A 129 -6.29 0.19 1.07
CA TYR A 129 -5.25 1.19 1.23
C TYR A 129 -4.29 1.21 0.03
N LEU A 130 -3.79 0.05 -0.38
CA LEU A 130 -2.91 -0.10 -1.55
C LEU A 130 -3.57 0.45 -2.82
N LEU A 131 -4.78 -0.01 -3.13
CA LEU A 131 -5.48 0.40 -4.35
C LEU A 131 -5.82 1.90 -4.31
N ASN A 132 -6.18 2.45 -3.14
CA ASN A 132 -6.40 3.89 -3.03
C ASN A 132 -5.13 4.71 -3.31
N GLN A 133 -3.95 4.23 -2.91
CA GLN A 133 -2.69 4.87 -3.28
C GLN A 133 -2.44 4.83 -4.80
N LEU A 134 -2.74 3.72 -5.47
CA LEU A 134 -2.67 3.62 -6.93
C LEU A 134 -3.66 4.56 -7.63
N GLN A 135 -4.85 4.75 -7.06
CA GLN A 135 -5.84 5.70 -7.57
C GLN A 135 -5.38 7.16 -7.43
N ALA A 136 -4.61 7.51 -6.39
CA ALA A 136 -4.01 8.83 -6.25
C ALA A 136 -3.02 9.14 -7.39
N TYR A 137 -2.22 8.16 -7.81
CA TYR A 137 -1.30 8.30 -8.95
C TYR A 137 -2.05 8.35 -10.27
N SER A 138 -2.98 7.42 -10.49
CA SER A 138 -3.84 7.40 -11.68
C SER A 138 -4.61 8.70 -11.87
N GLY A 139 -5.10 9.30 -10.78
CA GLY A 139 -5.84 10.56 -10.77
C GLY A 139 -5.05 11.82 -11.14
N CYS A 140 -3.72 11.74 -11.32
CA CYS A 140 -2.86 12.91 -11.58
C CYS A 140 -3.08 13.61 -12.94
N TYR A 141 -4.04 13.14 -13.76
CA TYR A 141 -4.56 13.89 -14.90
C TYR A 141 -5.37 15.13 -14.47
N ASP A 142 -5.92 15.13 -13.26
CA ASP A 142 -6.57 16.30 -12.64
C ASP A 142 -5.52 17.13 -11.88
N ALA A 143 -5.51 18.45 -12.11
CA ALA A 143 -4.48 19.33 -11.57
C ALA A 143 -4.50 19.45 -10.03
N GLU A 144 -5.68 19.41 -9.40
CA GLU A 144 -5.80 19.47 -7.95
C GLU A 144 -5.35 18.15 -7.32
N VAL A 145 -5.70 17.02 -7.94
CA VAL A 145 -5.24 15.70 -7.53
C VAL A 145 -3.73 15.60 -7.67
N GLN A 146 -3.16 16.03 -8.79
CA GLN A 146 -1.72 16.06 -9.00
C GLN A 146 -1.00 16.89 -7.93
N ALA A 147 -1.52 18.08 -7.60
CA ALA A 147 -0.94 18.93 -6.57
C ALA A 147 -0.98 18.29 -5.17
N ALA A 148 -2.10 17.67 -4.80
CA ALA A 148 -2.24 16.94 -3.54
C ALA A 148 -1.29 15.73 -3.46
N THR A 149 -1.22 14.93 -4.53
CA THR A 149 -0.32 13.77 -4.62
C THR A 149 1.15 14.20 -4.53
N ARG A 150 1.56 15.28 -5.22
CA ARG A 150 2.93 15.84 -5.10
C ARG A 150 3.24 16.28 -3.68
N THR A 151 2.30 16.94 -3.01
CA THR A 151 2.47 17.41 -1.63
C THR A 151 2.65 16.22 -0.67
N GLY A 152 1.81 15.20 -0.79
CA GLY A 152 1.92 13.98 0.03
C GLY A 152 3.21 13.20 -0.23
N PHE A 153 3.59 13.05 -1.50
CA PHE A 153 4.81 12.34 -1.89
C PHE A 153 6.08 13.08 -1.44
N HIS A 154 6.12 14.41 -1.55
CA HIS A 154 7.21 15.22 -1.02
C HIS A 154 7.38 15.06 0.49
N ARG A 155 6.26 15.03 1.24
CA ARG A 155 6.30 14.78 2.68
C ARG A 155 6.87 13.40 3.02
N LEU A 156 6.49 12.36 2.27
CA LEU A 156 7.09 11.03 2.46
C LEU A 156 8.58 11.03 2.18
N TRP A 157 8.98 11.63 1.06
CA TRP A 157 10.38 11.77 0.68
C TRP A 157 11.19 12.43 1.80
N ASP A 158 10.72 13.58 2.28
CA ASP A 158 11.38 14.33 3.36
C ASP A 158 11.43 13.52 4.67
N THR A 159 10.35 12.82 5.03
CA THR A 159 10.31 11.98 6.24
C THR A 159 11.38 10.88 6.16
N VAL A 160 11.46 10.15 5.05
CA VAL A 160 12.46 9.08 4.87
C VAL A 160 13.87 9.66 4.87
N LEU A 161 14.11 10.73 4.11
CA LEU A 161 15.42 11.36 4.03
C LEU A 161 15.89 11.90 5.39
N ARG A 162 15.00 12.56 6.12
CA ARG A 162 15.30 13.13 7.45
C ARG A 162 15.59 12.06 8.50
N ILE A 163 14.78 11.00 8.56
CA ILE A 163 14.93 9.95 9.57
C ILE A 163 16.16 9.09 9.29
N THR A 164 16.35 8.69 8.04
CA THR A 164 17.44 7.78 7.68
C THR A 164 18.78 8.51 7.59
N GLY A 165 18.80 9.77 7.13
CA GLY A 165 20.04 10.51 6.91
C GLY A 165 20.93 9.92 5.81
N LEU A 166 20.38 9.01 4.99
CA LEU A 166 21.12 8.31 3.94
C LEU A 166 21.35 9.19 2.70
N PRO A 167 22.34 8.83 1.87
CA PRO A 167 22.49 9.40 0.54
C PRO A 167 21.19 9.37 -0.27
N VAL A 168 20.99 10.41 -1.09
CA VAL A 168 19.79 10.58 -1.93
C VAL A 168 19.55 9.38 -2.85
N ASP A 169 20.61 8.72 -3.31
CA ASP A 169 20.49 7.56 -4.20
C ASP A 169 19.90 6.34 -3.49
N ASP A 170 20.22 6.12 -2.21
CA ASP A 170 19.65 5.03 -1.40
C ASP A 170 18.17 5.29 -1.11
N VAL A 171 17.84 6.54 -0.77
CA VAL A 171 16.43 6.96 -0.60
C VAL A 171 15.66 6.81 -1.91
N ARG A 172 16.24 7.23 -3.05
CA ARG A 172 15.63 7.03 -4.38
C ARG A 172 15.38 5.55 -4.66
N GLN A 173 16.34 4.69 -4.36
CA GLN A 173 16.23 3.25 -4.57
C GLN A 173 15.11 2.64 -3.71
N PHE A 174 14.98 3.08 -2.45
CA PHE A 174 13.87 2.69 -1.58
C PHE A 174 12.51 3.04 -2.19
N PHE A 175 12.31 4.28 -2.66
CA PHE A 175 11.07 4.66 -3.33
C PHE A 175 10.84 3.89 -4.64
N ALA A 176 11.88 3.64 -5.42
CA ALA A 176 11.77 2.85 -6.65
C ALA A 176 11.26 1.42 -6.37
N TYR A 177 11.82 0.76 -5.36
CA TYR A 177 11.34 -0.56 -4.92
C TYR A 177 9.94 -0.49 -4.32
N GLY A 178 9.64 0.51 -3.49
CA GLY A 178 8.29 0.71 -2.94
C GLY A 178 7.23 0.86 -4.05
N MET A 179 7.54 1.61 -5.10
CA MET A 179 6.65 1.76 -6.26
C MET A 179 6.46 0.44 -7.03
N LEU A 180 7.51 -0.37 -7.18
CA LEU A 180 7.40 -1.70 -7.77
C LEU A 180 6.54 -2.64 -6.90
N PHE A 181 6.74 -2.61 -5.58
CA PHE A 181 5.97 -3.42 -4.63
C PHE A 181 4.48 -3.12 -4.64
N ASN A 182 4.09 -1.88 -4.87
CA ASN A 182 2.67 -1.53 -5.06
C ASN A 182 2.07 -2.28 -6.25
N ILE A 183 2.81 -2.42 -7.35
CA ILE A 183 2.34 -3.14 -8.53
C ILE A 183 2.33 -4.65 -8.30
N ILE A 184 3.38 -5.18 -7.66
CA ILE A 184 3.46 -6.61 -7.26
C ILE A 184 2.26 -6.99 -6.39
N ALA A 185 1.97 -6.19 -5.37
CA ALA A 185 0.87 -6.43 -4.44
C ALA A 185 -0.50 -6.29 -5.14
N ALA A 186 -0.67 -5.31 -6.03
CA ALA A 186 -1.93 -5.12 -6.75
C ALA A 186 -2.22 -6.23 -7.76
N MET A 187 -1.18 -6.83 -8.34
CA MET A 187 -1.27 -7.99 -9.22
C MET A 187 -1.34 -9.32 -8.47
N ASP A 188 -1.19 -9.29 -7.14
CA ASP A 188 -1.13 -10.48 -6.27
C ASP A 188 -0.06 -11.50 -6.71
N LEU A 189 1.10 -11.02 -7.19
CA LEU A 189 2.11 -11.92 -7.79
C LEU A 189 2.73 -12.91 -6.80
N ALA A 190 2.67 -12.62 -5.51
CA ALA A 190 3.22 -13.49 -4.47
C ALA A 190 2.51 -14.85 -4.36
N VAL A 191 1.29 -14.97 -4.89
CA VAL A 191 0.53 -16.24 -4.89
C VAL A 191 0.91 -17.15 -6.06
N LEU A 192 1.63 -16.63 -7.05
CA LEU A 192 1.97 -17.38 -8.26
C LEU A 192 3.24 -18.20 -8.06
N ASP A 193 3.15 -19.50 -8.32
CA ASP A 193 4.30 -20.42 -8.34
C ASP A 193 4.95 -20.46 -9.74
N GLU A 194 5.25 -19.27 -10.29
CA GLU A 194 5.89 -19.10 -11.59
C GLU A 194 7.23 -18.39 -11.44
N GLN A 195 8.27 -18.89 -12.11
CA GLN A 195 9.64 -18.40 -11.94
C GLN A 195 9.77 -16.90 -12.24
N TRP A 196 9.07 -16.37 -13.26
CA TRP A 196 9.13 -14.94 -13.59
C TRP A 196 8.51 -14.06 -12.49
N ALA A 197 7.44 -14.51 -11.85
CA ALA A 197 6.79 -13.80 -10.75
C ALA A 197 7.70 -13.82 -9.51
N GLN A 198 8.30 -14.98 -9.21
CA GLN A 198 9.25 -15.12 -8.10
C GLN A 198 10.48 -14.23 -8.29
N MET A 199 11.06 -14.16 -9.49
CA MET A 199 12.21 -13.29 -9.77
C MET A 199 11.92 -11.81 -9.52
N ILE A 200 10.72 -11.34 -9.88
CA ILE A 200 10.29 -9.94 -9.65
C ILE A 200 10.09 -9.69 -8.15
N CYS A 201 9.50 -10.63 -7.41
CA CYS A 201 9.34 -10.54 -5.96
C CYS A 201 10.68 -10.60 -5.21
N LEU A 202 11.67 -11.33 -5.75
CA LEU A 202 13.03 -11.49 -5.19
C LEU A 202 13.97 -10.31 -5.47
N ALA A 203 13.64 -9.42 -6.41
CA ALA A 203 14.44 -8.21 -6.69
C ALA A 203 14.39 -7.17 -5.55
N ALA A 204 13.74 -7.50 -4.45
CA ALA A 204 13.83 -6.83 -3.16
C ALA A 204 15.27 -6.85 -2.61
N PRO A 205 15.72 -5.84 -1.85
CA PRO A 205 17.12 -5.62 -1.52
C PRO A 205 17.78 -6.82 -0.80
N PRO A 206 19.10 -7.03 -0.98
CA PRO A 206 19.84 -8.03 -0.23
C PRO A 206 19.75 -7.73 1.28
N GLY A 207 19.18 -8.65 2.05
CA GLY A 207 19.03 -8.53 3.51
C GLY A 207 17.71 -9.03 4.11
N SER A 208 16.66 -9.26 3.32
CA SER A 208 15.42 -9.87 3.83
C SER A 208 15.58 -11.39 4.01
N ALA A 209 14.95 -11.95 5.05
CA ALA A 209 14.93 -13.39 5.38
C ALA A 209 14.47 -14.31 4.24
N ALA A 210 13.88 -13.77 3.16
CA ALA A 210 13.62 -14.47 1.91
C ALA A 210 14.89 -14.94 1.17
N SER A 211 16.04 -14.31 1.41
CA SER A 211 17.34 -14.71 0.81
C SER A 211 17.89 -16.03 1.37
N VAL A 212 17.35 -16.55 2.47
CA VAL A 212 17.91 -17.72 3.18
C VAL A 212 17.27 -19.04 2.74
N LEU A 213 16.19 -19.02 1.95
CA LEU A 213 15.46 -20.23 1.59
C LEU A 213 15.80 -20.79 0.19
N ARG A 214 17.09 -21.13 -0.05
CA ARG A 214 17.58 -22.40 -0.65
C ARG A 214 18.95 -22.26 -1.33
N PRO A 215 19.92 -23.17 -1.06
CA PRO A 215 21.26 -23.14 -1.63
C PRO A 215 21.42 -23.83 -3.01
N ASP A 216 20.35 -24.32 -3.65
CA ASP A 216 20.48 -25.10 -4.90
C ASP A 216 19.60 -24.52 -6.03
N ALA A 217 20.06 -23.45 -6.68
CA ALA A 217 19.57 -23.09 -8.01
C ALA A 217 20.45 -23.80 -9.05
N PRO A 218 19.91 -24.69 -9.91
CA PRO A 218 20.69 -25.27 -10.98
C PRO A 218 21.08 -24.18 -11.99
N SER A 219 22.35 -24.21 -12.41
CA SER A 219 22.93 -23.31 -13.39
C SER A 219 22.09 -23.24 -14.66
N LEU A 220 21.73 -22.01 -15.06
CA LEU A 220 21.08 -21.73 -16.35
C LEU A 220 22.05 -22.05 -17.48
N ASP A 221 22.04 -23.31 -17.93
CA ASP A 221 22.64 -23.68 -19.20
C ASP A 221 21.81 -23.05 -20.32
N ARG A 222 22.45 -22.12 -21.04
CA ARG A 222 21.84 -21.32 -22.10
C ARG A 222 21.85 -22.14 -23.40
N PRO A 223 20.73 -22.36 -24.10
CA PRO A 223 20.81 -22.89 -25.45
C PRO A 223 21.32 -21.80 -26.41
N ALA A 224 22.22 -22.21 -27.30
CA ALA A 224 22.84 -21.37 -28.33
C ALA A 224 21.82 -20.81 -29.34
N PRO A 225 22.06 -19.64 -29.96
CA PRO A 225 21.16 -19.05 -30.94
C PRO A 225 21.31 -19.76 -32.29
N GLY A 226 20.22 -20.37 -32.78
CA GLY A 226 20.20 -21.10 -34.05
C GLY A 226 19.05 -20.67 -34.95
N ALA A 227 19.41 -19.95 -36.02
CA ALA A 227 18.75 -19.82 -37.32
C ALA A 227 17.41 -19.06 -37.43
N LEU A 228 17.53 -17.78 -37.80
CA LEU A 228 16.61 -17.12 -38.73
C LEU A 228 16.48 -17.98 -40.01
N GLY A 229 15.27 -18.49 -40.28
CA GLY A 229 14.90 -19.02 -41.60
C GLY A 229 14.50 -17.89 -42.56
N PRO A 230 14.76 -18.01 -43.87
CA PRO A 230 14.58 -16.91 -44.81
C PRO A 230 13.10 -16.68 -45.16
N HIS A 231 12.69 -15.40 -45.16
CA HIS A 231 11.50 -14.94 -45.84
C HIS A 231 11.61 -15.25 -47.34
N THR A 232 10.66 -16.00 -47.88
CA THR A 232 10.39 -16.00 -49.33
C THR A 232 8.88 -16.02 -49.58
N THR A 233 8.42 -14.92 -50.17
CA THR A 233 7.14 -14.62 -50.84
C THR A 233 5.86 -14.57 -50.01
#